data_AF-A0A7U8GTC7-F1
#
_entry.id   AF-A0A7U8GTC7-F1
#
_cell.length_a   1.000
_cell.length_b   1.000
_cell.length_c   1.000
_cell.angle_alpha   90.00
_cell.angle_beta   90.00
_cell.angle_gamma   90.00
#
_symmetry.space_group_name_H-M   'P 1'
#
loop_
_entity.id
_entity.type
_entity.pdbx_description
1 polymer ?
#
loop_
_entity_poly.entity_id
_entity_poly.type
_entity_poly.pdbx_seq_one_letter_code
_entity_poly.pdbx_strand_id
1 'polypeptide(L)'
;MSQSNHRILYSALILSLLLNQGCFYMVEEGKGGVAERFPIPQEHWHLSQRLHECEAAITEQSLYGKAQLHPALYQQTQKLLTESRRLFKAEYYQQAELTLEPVETVLKLMQQNMHIKAVKHLCQSNAIQEVCL
;
A
#
# COMPACT_ATOMS: atom_id res chain seq x y z
N MET A 1 21.46 31.39 -59.48
CA MET A 1 21.91 31.59 -58.08
C MET A 1 20.88 31.18 -57.01
N SER A 2 19.74 30.55 -57.35
CA SER A 2 18.68 30.21 -56.37
C SER A 2 18.85 28.83 -55.69
N GLN A 3 19.49 27.85 -56.35
CA GLN A 3 19.65 26.48 -55.82
C GLN A 3 20.59 26.36 -54.59
N SER A 4 21.55 27.27 -54.43
CA SER A 4 22.51 27.22 -53.32
C SER A 4 21.84 27.57 -51.98
N ASN A 5 20.87 28.48 -52.00
CA ASN A 5 20.21 28.97 -50.79
C ASN A 5 19.29 27.91 -50.18
N HIS A 6 18.66 27.07 -51.01
CA HIS A 6 17.86 25.96 -50.53
C HIS A 6 18.70 24.93 -49.77
N ARG A 7 19.88 24.58 -50.28
CA ARG A 7 20.78 23.60 -49.62
C ARG A 7 21.24 24.10 -48.25
N ILE A 8 21.58 25.38 -48.14
CA ILE A 8 22.00 26.00 -46.88
C ILE A 8 20.85 26.00 -45.86
N LEU A 9 19.63 26.31 -46.31
CA LEU A 9 18.45 26.32 -45.45
C LEU A 9 18.09 24.91 -44.95
N TYR A 10 18.16 23.89 -45.81
CA TYR A 10 17.97 22.50 -45.41
C TYR A 10 19.04 22.03 -44.42
N SER A 11 20.31 22.38 -44.63
CA SER A 11 21.37 22.03 -43.68
C SER A 11 21.21 22.72 -42.33
N ALA A 12 20.76 23.98 -42.30
CA ALA A 12 20.52 24.71 -41.05
C ALA A 12 19.33 24.13 -40.27
N LEU A 13 18.26 23.73 -40.97
CA LEU A 13 17.10 23.06 -40.36
C LEU A 13 17.46 21.71 -39.75
N ILE A 14 18.22 20.87 -40.48
CA ILE A 14 18.66 19.57 -39.97
C ILE A 14 19.59 19.75 -38.76
N LEU A 15 20.49 20.73 -38.80
CA LEU A 15 21.38 21.03 -37.67
C LEU A 15 20.60 21.50 -36.44
N SER A 16 19.57 22.33 -36.61
CA SER A 16 18.70 22.76 -35.51
C SER A 16 17.86 21.62 -34.91
N LEU A 17 17.39 20.69 -35.75
CA LEU A 17 16.66 19.49 -35.30
C LEU A 17 17.55 18.51 -34.55
N LEU A 18 18.83 18.40 -34.92
CA LEU A 18 19.82 17.58 -34.20
C LEU A 18 20.22 18.21 -32.86
N LEU A 19 20.35 19.54 -32.79
CA LEU A 19 20.66 20.25 -31.56
C LEU A 19 19.47 20.30 -30.57
N ASN A 20 18.23 20.22 -31.07
CA ASN A 20 17.01 20.21 -30.26
C ASN A 20 16.46 18.80 -29.95
N GLN A 21 17.21 17.73 -30.23
CA GLN A 21 16.90 16.43 -29.62
C GLN A 21 17.27 16.49 -28.14
N GLY A 22 16.39 17.09 -27.33
CA GLY A 22 16.38 16.81 -25.90
C GLY A 22 16.19 15.30 -25.76
N CYS A 23 17.26 14.58 -25.48
CA CYS A 23 17.20 13.17 -25.09
C CYS A 23 16.36 13.08 -23.82
N PHE A 24 15.05 12.91 -23.99
CA PHE A 24 14.24 12.30 -22.97
C PHE A 24 14.74 10.87 -22.87
N TYR A 25 15.56 10.62 -21.86
CA TYR A 25 15.75 9.26 -21.38
C TYR A 25 14.36 8.80 -20.91
N MET A 26 13.62 8.12 -21.79
CA MET A 26 12.58 7.21 -21.33
C MET A 26 13.31 6.08 -20.64
N VAL A 27 13.61 6.33 -19.37
CA VAL A 27 14.02 5.27 -18.50
C VAL A 27 12.76 4.48 -18.20
N GLU A 28 12.80 3.16 -18.44
CA GLU A 28 11.79 2.26 -17.87
C GLU A 28 11.66 2.59 -16.37
N GLU A 29 10.42 2.73 -15.88
CA GLU A 29 10.16 2.95 -14.45
C GLU A 29 11.00 1.94 -13.63
N GLY A 30 11.91 2.47 -12.80
CA GLY A 30 12.83 1.67 -11.97
C GLY A 30 14.29 1.62 -12.39
N LYS A 31 14.68 2.11 -13.58
CA LYS A 31 16.10 2.10 -14.04
C LYS A 31 16.79 3.48 -14.09
N GLY A 32 16.12 4.53 -13.62
CA GLY A 32 16.63 5.91 -13.65
C GLY A 32 17.66 6.09 -12.55
N GLY A 33 18.94 6.15 -12.91
CA GLY A 33 20.00 6.51 -11.98
C GLY A 33 19.85 7.97 -11.53
N VAL A 34 20.14 8.21 -10.26
CA VAL A 34 20.27 9.55 -9.63
C VAL A 34 18.97 10.20 -9.13
N ALA A 35 18.31 9.53 -8.20
CA ALA A 35 18.00 10.14 -6.90
C ALA A 35 18.37 9.09 -5.86
N GLU A 36 19.18 9.48 -4.88
CA GLU A 36 19.80 8.68 -3.83
C GLU A 36 19.01 7.40 -3.48
N ARG A 37 19.50 6.24 -3.93
CA ARG A 37 19.06 4.96 -3.39
C ARG A 37 19.66 4.85 -2.00
N PHE A 38 18.89 5.27 -1.00
CA PHE A 38 19.15 4.90 0.38
C PHE A 38 19.32 3.38 0.43
N PRO A 39 20.28 2.87 1.21
CA PRO A 39 20.47 1.43 1.35
C PRO A 39 19.13 0.81 1.72
N ILE A 40 18.72 -0.19 0.96
CA ILE A 40 17.59 -1.07 1.25
C ILE A 40 17.84 -1.62 2.66
N PRO A 41 17.13 -1.12 3.70
CA PRO A 41 17.38 -1.58 5.06
C PRO A 41 16.96 -3.06 5.14
N GLN A 42 17.69 -3.87 5.91
CA GLN A 42 17.41 -5.30 6.09
C GLN A 42 16.02 -5.61 6.71
N GLU A 43 15.17 -4.59 6.92
CA GLU A 43 13.87 -4.62 7.61
C GLU A 43 12.71 -5.22 6.77
N HIS A 44 12.92 -5.55 5.51
CA HIS A 44 11.83 -6.02 4.63
C HIS A 44 11.21 -7.37 5.04
N TRP A 45 11.94 -8.20 5.78
CA TRP A 45 11.41 -9.45 6.35
C TRP A 45 10.29 -9.19 7.37
N HIS A 46 10.37 -8.08 8.11
CA HIS A 46 9.33 -7.74 9.08
C HIS A 46 8.04 -7.29 8.40
N LEU A 47 8.16 -6.55 7.29
CA LEU A 47 6.99 -6.06 6.56
C LEU A 47 6.20 -7.20 5.89
N SER A 48 6.90 -8.20 5.33
CA SER A 48 6.23 -9.36 4.72
C SER A 48 5.48 -10.20 5.77
N GLN A 49 6.07 -10.39 6.95
CA GLN A 49 5.43 -11.07 8.06
C GLN A 49 4.19 -10.30 8.54
N ARG A 50 4.29 -8.99 8.75
CA ARG A 50 3.17 -8.13 9.17
C ARG A 50 2.01 -8.16 8.17
N LEU A 51 2.32 -8.13 6.87
CA LEU A 51 1.31 -8.29 5.82
C LEU A 51 0.56 -9.62 5.94
N HIS A 52 1.30 -10.71 6.16
CA HIS A 52 0.72 -12.03 6.33
C HIS A 52 -0.17 -12.13 7.58
N GLU A 53 0.27 -11.57 8.70
CA GLU A 53 -0.52 -11.51 9.94
C GLU A 53 -1.82 -10.72 9.74
N CYS A 54 -1.77 -9.59 9.03
CA CYS A 54 -2.96 -8.79 8.72
C CYS A 54 -3.92 -9.52 7.77
N GLU A 55 -3.41 -10.22 6.76
CA GLU A 55 -4.21 -11.06 5.87
C GLU A 55 -4.93 -12.17 6.67
N ALA A 56 -4.22 -12.87 7.55
CA ALA A 56 -4.80 -13.90 8.40
C ALA A 56 -5.89 -13.33 9.32
N ALA A 57 -5.63 -12.21 9.99
CA ALA A 57 -6.60 -11.57 10.89
C ALA A 57 -7.88 -11.13 10.16
N ILE A 58 -7.76 -10.58 8.95
CA ILE A 58 -8.90 -10.20 8.11
C ILE A 58 -9.72 -11.41 7.70
N THR A 59 -9.06 -12.51 7.28
CA THR A 59 -9.76 -13.74 6.91
C THR A 59 -10.50 -14.36 8.10
N GLU A 60 -9.88 -14.40 9.27
CA GLU A 60 -10.50 -14.90 10.50
C GLU A 60 -11.78 -14.09 10.83
N GLN A 61 -11.68 -12.76 10.78
CA GLN A 61 -12.84 -11.89 11.05
C GLN A 61 -13.97 -12.06 10.03
N SER A 62 -13.66 -12.41 8.78
CA SER A 62 -14.67 -12.71 7.76
C SER A 62 -15.48 -13.96 8.10
N LEU A 63 -14.80 -15.02 8.57
CA LEU A 63 -15.41 -16.32 8.83
C LEU A 63 -16.39 -16.27 10.01
N TYR A 64 -16.12 -15.43 11.00
CA TYR A 64 -17.00 -15.23 12.16
C TYR A 64 -18.20 -14.31 11.89
N GLY A 65 -18.46 -13.93 10.63
CA GLY A 65 -19.57 -13.04 10.28
C GLY A 65 -19.42 -11.60 10.79
N LYS A 66 -18.28 -11.26 11.39
CA LYS A 66 -18.01 -9.93 12.00
C LYS A 66 -17.87 -8.84 10.93
N ALA A 67 -17.50 -9.23 9.72
CA ALA A 67 -17.53 -8.35 8.55
C ALA A 67 -18.94 -7.76 8.30
N GLN A 68 -20.01 -8.44 8.73
CA GLN A 68 -21.39 -7.95 8.59
C GLN A 68 -21.73 -6.82 9.56
N LEU A 69 -21.04 -6.72 10.70
CA LEU A 69 -21.29 -5.65 11.68
C LEU A 69 -20.77 -4.29 11.21
N HIS A 70 -19.65 -4.29 10.48
CA HIS A 70 -18.98 -3.09 9.98
C HIS A 70 -18.50 -3.27 8.53
N PRO A 71 -19.41 -3.41 7.55
CA PRO A 71 -19.07 -3.77 6.18
C PRO A 71 -18.23 -2.69 5.48
N ALA A 72 -18.55 -1.42 5.69
CA ALA A 72 -17.81 -0.31 5.08
C ALA A 72 -16.35 -0.24 5.57
N LEU A 73 -16.16 -0.40 6.88
CA LEU A 73 -14.83 -0.40 7.49
C LEU A 73 -14.02 -1.61 7.02
N TYR A 74 -14.63 -2.80 6.98
CA TYR A 74 -13.97 -4.01 6.48
C TYR A 74 -13.54 -3.88 5.01
N GLN A 75 -14.42 -3.36 4.14
CA GLN A 75 -14.09 -3.10 2.73
C GLN A 75 -12.94 -2.11 2.58
N GLN A 76 -12.94 -1.02 3.37
CA GLN A 76 -11.87 -0.04 3.36
C GLN A 76 -10.54 -0.66 3.82
N THR A 77 -10.55 -1.42 4.92
CA THR A 77 -9.37 -2.11 5.43
C THR A 77 -8.83 -3.12 4.42
N GLN A 78 -9.70 -3.90 3.76
CA GLN A 78 -9.30 -4.86 2.75
C GLN A 78 -8.71 -4.19 1.50
N LYS A 79 -9.25 -3.02 1.10
CA LYS A 79 -8.71 -2.22 0.00
C LYS A 79 -7.29 -1.75 0.32
N LEU A 80 -7.08 -1.18 1.51
CA LEU A 80 -5.77 -0.70 1.96
C LEU A 80 -4.75 -1.85 2.09
N LEU A 81 -5.17 -3.00 2.61
CA LEU A 81 -4.33 -4.20 2.66
C LEU A 81 -3.90 -4.64 1.25
N THR A 82 -4.84 -4.66 0.31
CA THR A 82 -4.55 -5.03 -1.08
C THR A 82 -3.58 -4.04 -1.74
N GLU A 83 -3.74 -2.75 -1.44
CA GLU A 83 -2.85 -1.68 -1.91
C GLU A 83 -1.45 -1.83 -1.33
N SER A 84 -1.32 -1.97 0.00
CA SER A 84 -0.05 -2.23 0.68
C SER A 84 0.66 -3.45 0.11
N ARG A 85 -0.07 -4.56 -0.15
CA ARG A 85 0.48 -5.75 -0.78
C ARG A 85 0.99 -5.50 -2.21
N ARG A 86 0.30 -4.69 -2.99
CA ARG A 86 0.73 -4.32 -4.35
C ARG A 86 2.00 -3.47 -4.29
N LEU A 87 2.05 -2.50 -3.38
CA LEU A 87 3.22 -1.65 -3.15
C LEU A 87 4.43 -2.50 -2.70
N PHE A 88 4.22 -3.46 -1.80
CA PHE A 88 5.25 -4.40 -1.36
C PHE A 88 5.80 -5.23 -2.53
N LYS A 89 4.91 -5.79 -3.37
CA LYS A 89 5.31 -6.55 -4.57
C LYS A 89 6.06 -5.72 -5.61
N ALA A 90 5.80 -4.42 -5.63
CA ALA A 90 6.46 -3.46 -6.51
C ALA A 90 7.71 -2.82 -5.85
N GLU A 91 8.19 -3.36 -4.73
CA GLU A 91 9.38 -2.91 -4.00
C GLU A 91 9.29 -1.48 -3.42
N TYR A 92 8.08 -0.91 -3.33
CA TYR A 92 7.81 0.37 -2.67
C TYR A 92 7.55 0.17 -1.17
N TYR A 93 8.57 -0.27 -0.44
CA TYR A 93 8.41 -0.73 0.94
C TYR A 93 7.95 0.35 1.93
N GLN A 94 8.47 1.58 1.82
CA GLN A 94 8.06 2.67 2.70
C GLN A 94 6.59 3.02 2.53
N GLN A 95 6.11 3.10 1.28
CA GLN A 95 4.72 3.34 0.97
C GLN A 95 3.85 2.16 1.40
N ALA A 96 4.34 0.92 1.22
CA ALA A 96 3.66 -0.28 1.69
C ALA A 96 3.48 -0.28 3.22
N GLU A 97 4.47 0.18 3.97
CA GLU A 97 4.38 0.27 5.43
C GLU A 97 3.40 1.35 5.89
N LEU A 98 3.50 2.56 5.34
CA LEU A 98 2.58 3.66 5.65
C LEU A 98 1.12 3.30 5.34
N THR A 99 0.90 2.50 4.29
CA THR A 99 -0.44 2.02 3.95
C THR A 99 -0.91 0.85 4.83
N LEU A 100 0.01 0.13 5.47
CA LEU A 100 -0.30 -1.00 6.36
C LEU A 100 -0.62 -0.57 7.80
N GLU A 101 0.05 0.46 8.33
CA GLU A 101 -0.20 0.99 9.69
C GLU A 101 -1.70 1.24 10.02
N PRO A 102 -2.50 1.90 9.16
CA PRO A 102 -3.92 2.10 9.45
C PRO A 102 -4.69 0.77 9.46
N VAL A 103 -4.30 -0.21 8.64
CA VAL A 103 -4.91 -1.54 8.62
C VAL A 103 -4.67 -2.26 9.95
N GLU A 104 -3.42 -2.27 10.43
CA GLU A 104 -3.06 -2.86 11.72
C GLU A 104 -3.81 -2.20 12.88
N THR A 105 -3.90 -0.87 12.87
CA THR A 105 -4.61 -0.11 13.89
C THR A 105 -6.08 -0.50 13.95
N VAL A 106 -6.74 -0.56 12.79
CA VAL A 106 -8.15 -0.95 12.70
C VAL A 106 -8.36 -2.39 13.18
N LEU A 107 -7.51 -3.33 12.77
CA LEU A 107 -7.61 -4.73 13.18
C LEU A 107 -7.42 -4.91 14.69
N LYS A 108 -6.45 -4.22 15.28
CA LYS A 108 -6.22 -4.21 16.75
C LYS A 108 -7.45 -3.66 17.49
N LEU A 109 -8.02 -2.54 17.03
CA LEU A 109 -9.21 -1.94 17.64
C LEU A 109 -10.43 -2.88 17.53
N MET A 110 -10.60 -3.54 16.40
CA MET A 110 -11.67 -4.54 16.22
C MET A 110 -11.50 -5.70 17.20
N GLN A 111 -10.27 -6.20 17.39
CA GLN A 111 -9.97 -7.28 18.33
C GLN A 111 -10.15 -6.86 19.79
N GLN A 112 -9.75 -5.66 20.18
CA GLN A 112 -9.94 -5.15 21.54
C GLN A 112 -11.42 -4.98 21.89
N ASN A 113 -12.21 -4.43 20.97
CA ASN A 113 -13.66 -4.31 21.14
C ASN A 113 -14.34 -5.69 21.32
N MET A 114 -13.78 -6.74 20.71
CA MET A 114 -14.26 -8.11 20.91
C MET A 114 -14.01 -8.60 22.34
N HIS A 115 -12.79 -8.43 22.86
CA HIS A 115 -12.47 -8.83 24.24
C HIS A 115 -13.35 -8.11 25.27
N ILE A 116 -13.57 -6.81 25.08
CA ILE A 116 -14.44 -6.03 25.99
C ILE A 116 -15.88 -6.54 25.95
N LYS A 117 -16.44 -6.84 24.78
CA LYS A 117 -17.81 -7.38 24.65
C LYS A 117 -17.92 -8.79 25.26
N ALA A 118 -16.93 -9.65 25.03
CA ALA A 118 -16.91 -11.01 25.58
C ALA A 118 -16.85 -11.00 27.12
N VAL A 119 -15.98 -10.17 27.70
CA VAL A 119 -15.87 -10.03 29.16
C VAL A 119 -17.16 -9.46 29.76
N LYS A 120 -17.77 -8.45 29.14
CA LYS A 120 -19.07 -7.91 29.60
C LYS A 120 -20.17 -8.97 29.61
N HIS A 121 -20.24 -9.81 28.57
CA HIS A 121 -21.22 -10.89 28.50
C HIS A 121 -21.00 -11.94 29.61
N LEU A 122 -19.74 -12.27 29.92
CA LEU A 122 -19.39 -13.18 31.03
C LEU A 122 -19.71 -12.59 32.41
N CYS A 123 -19.47 -11.29 32.61
CA CYS A 123 -19.84 -10.61 33.85
C CYS A 123 -21.36 -10.51 34.02
N GLN A 124 -22.11 -10.27 32.94
CA GLN A 124 -23.58 -10.25 32.98
C GLN A 124 -24.18 -11.63 33.20
N SER A 125 -23.60 -12.70 32.66
CA SER A 125 -24.07 -14.07 32.93
C SER A 125 -23.81 -14.51 34.37
N ASN A 126 -22.70 -14.08 34.97
CA ASN A 126 -22.39 -14.40 36.36
C ASN A 126 -23.22 -13.58 37.36
N ALA A 127 -23.62 -12.36 37.02
CA ALA A 127 -24.51 -11.55 37.86
C ALA A 127 -25.96 -12.07 37.92
N ILE A 128 -26.38 -12.92 36.97
CA ILE A 128 -27.72 -13.53 36.94
C ILE A 128 -27.76 -14.83 37.78
N GLN A 129 -26.62 -15.35 38.23
CA GLN A 129 -26.56 -16.55 39.08
C GLN A 129 -26.60 -16.27 40.60
N GLU A 130 -26.69 -15.01 41.03
CA GLU A 130 -26.93 -14.67 42.45
C GLU A 130 -28.42 -14.42 42.74
N VAL A 131 -29.28 -15.40 42.43
CA VAL A 131 -30.59 -15.54 43.07
C VAL A 131 -30.86 -17.02 43.33
N CYS A 132 -31.35 -17.30 44.55
CA CYS A 132 -31.69 -18.58 45.19
C CYS A 132 -30.54 -19.20 45.99
N LEU A 133 -30.56 -19.27 47.33
CA LEU A 133 -31.67 -19.43 48.30
C LEU A 133 -31.52 -18.51 49.51
#